data_AF-A0A9E3HAG0-F1
#
_entry.id   AF-A0A9E3HAG0-F1
#
_cell.length_a   1.000
_cell.length_b   1.000
_cell.length_c   1.000
_cell.angle_alpha   90.00
_cell.angle_beta   90.00
_cell.angle_gamma   90.00
#
_symmetry.space_group_name_H-M   'P 1'
#
loop_
_entity.id
_entity.type
_entity.pdbx_description
1 polymer ?
#
loop_
_entity_poly.entity_id
_entity_poly.type
_entity_poly.pdbx_seq_one_letter_code
_entity_poly.pdbx_strand_id
1 'polypeptide(L)'
;MKKQKNQFSHLTAIERVYLSVPTNFLLDKNLLQGKVLDFGCGFGNDVKLLQKKGFDITAYDPYYFPQYPKEKFDTIICIYVLNVLFTEEQANVLMEISHLLKPGGKAYYAVRRDIKKEGFREHYIHKKPTYQCIVKLPFQSIQLDDYYEVYEYKHYNLQRNSSNNCIFCNPYKHLTVLTESATAYAMFDGYPVSKGHVLVIPKRHVSNYFELPFKEQSACWLMVNKVQAILSQEFAPDGFNVGMNINRDAGQNMMHTSIHIIPRYKGDTVGAKGGIRNVIPRKNSL
;
A
#
# COMPACT_ATOMS: atom_id res chain seq x y z
N MET A 1 -6.21 3.50 -24.97
CA MET A 1 -7.38 4.13 -24.30
C MET A 1 -6.89 5.13 -23.28
N LYS A 2 -7.39 6.38 -23.26
CA LYS A 2 -7.04 7.35 -22.21
C LYS A 2 -7.59 6.85 -20.87
N LYS A 3 -6.72 6.66 -19.87
CA LYS A 3 -7.14 6.29 -18.51
C LYS A 3 -8.04 7.42 -17.98
N GLN A 4 -9.30 7.11 -17.69
CA GLN A 4 -10.23 8.09 -17.13
C GLN A 4 -9.67 8.55 -15.77
N LYS A 5 -9.55 9.87 -15.55
CA LYS A 5 -9.01 10.45 -14.31
C LYS A 5 -10.15 11.00 -13.46
N ASN A 6 -10.07 10.86 -12.13
CA ASN A 6 -10.99 11.53 -11.21
C ASN A 6 -10.47 12.93 -10.85
N GLN A 7 -10.50 13.85 -11.83
CA GLN A 7 -9.87 15.17 -11.72
C GLN A 7 -10.41 16.04 -10.56
N PHE A 8 -11.65 15.79 -10.13
CA PHE A 8 -12.37 16.62 -9.17
C PHE A 8 -12.55 15.93 -7.80
N SER A 9 -11.75 14.90 -7.48
CA SER A 9 -11.82 14.20 -6.20
C SER A 9 -11.72 15.14 -4.99
N HIS A 10 -10.84 16.15 -5.05
CA HIS A 10 -10.66 17.16 -3.99
C HIS A 10 -11.96 17.92 -3.65
N LEU A 11 -12.88 18.09 -4.62
CA LEU A 11 -14.17 18.76 -4.40
C LEU A 11 -15.13 17.95 -3.50
N THR A 12 -14.81 16.69 -3.19
CA THR A 12 -15.59 15.87 -2.25
C THR A 12 -15.24 16.13 -0.78
N ALA A 13 -14.19 16.91 -0.51
CA ALA A 13 -13.84 17.34 0.83
C ALA A 13 -14.97 18.15 1.46
N ILE A 14 -15.34 17.82 2.69
CA ILE A 14 -16.46 18.45 3.40
C ILE A 14 -15.91 19.47 4.41
N GLU A 15 -16.32 20.72 4.26
CA GLU A 15 -16.08 21.76 5.25
C GLU A 15 -17.03 21.60 6.44
N ARG A 16 -16.49 21.64 7.66
CA ARG A 16 -17.22 21.37 8.91
C ARG A 16 -16.58 22.11 10.08
N VAL A 17 -17.38 22.44 11.09
CA VAL A 17 -16.93 23.13 12.33
C VAL A 17 -16.75 22.18 13.52
N TYR A 18 -17.04 20.89 13.33
CA TYR A 18 -16.93 19.83 14.33
C TYR A 18 -16.10 18.67 13.78
N LEU A 19 -15.54 17.84 14.67
CA LEU A 19 -14.76 16.67 14.28
C LEU A 19 -15.59 15.71 13.46
N SER A 20 -15.00 15.10 12.42
CA SER A 20 -15.66 14.04 11.69
C SER A 20 -16.05 12.88 12.61
N VAL A 21 -17.15 12.19 12.27
CA VAL A 21 -17.66 11.07 13.08
C VAL A 21 -16.58 10.01 13.35
N PRO A 22 -15.79 9.55 12.36
CA PRO A 22 -14.70 8.62 12.63
C PRO A 22 -13.61 9.20 13.53
N THR A 23 -13.24 10.47 13.35
CA THR A 23 -12.22 11.12 14.19
C THR A 23 -12.69 11.25 15.64
N ASN A 24 -13.97 11.58 15.89
CA ASN A 24 -14.55 11.55 17.23
C ASN A 24 -14.49 10.15 17.84
N PHE A 25 -14.88 9.11 17.09
CA PHE A 25 -14.78 7.73 17.58
C PHE A 25 -13.34 7.36 17.98
N LEU A 26 -12.35 7.70 17.15
CA LEU A 26 -10.94 7.43 17.45
C LEU A 26 -10.45 8.21 18.68
N LEU A 27 -10.91 9.45 18.86
CA LEU A 27 -10.62 10.27 20.02
C LEU A 27 -11.22 9.65 21.30
N ASP A 28 -12.51 9.30 21.28
CA ASP A 28 -13.24 8.72 22.42
C ASP A 28 -12.66 7.37 22.85
N LYS A 29 -12.12 6.60 21.91
CA LYS A 29 -11.43 5.33 22.18
C LYS A 29 -9.96 5.49 22.56
N ASN A 30 -9.45 6.72 22.66
CA ASN A 30 -8.05 7.02 22.95
C ASN A 30 -7.09 6.32 21.95
N LEU A 31 -7.44 6.32 20.67
CA LEU A 31 -6.68 5.64 19.60
C LEU A 31 -5.71 6.57 18.86
N LEU A 32 -5.83 7.89 19.07
CA LEU A 32 -4.92 8.90 18.54
C LEU A 32 -3.72 9.04 19.49
N GLN A 33 -2.64 8.30 19.21
CA GLN A 33 -1.47 8.22 20.08
C GLN A 33 -0.22 8.81 19.43
N GLY A 34 0.62 9.44 20.24
CA GLY A 34 1.90 10.02 19.80
C GLY A 34 1.72 11.08 18.71
N LYS A 35 2.62 11.07 17.73
CA LYS A 35 2.56 11.96 16.59
C LYS A 35 1.57 11.45 15.55
N VAL A 36 0.60 12.27 15.18
CA VAL A 36 -0.53 11.91 14.33
C VAL A 36 -0.42 12.56 12.94
N LEU A 37 -0.77 11.82 11.89
CA LEU A 37 -0.98 12.36 10.54
C LEU A 37 -2.45 12.19 10.15
N ASP A 38 -3.09 13.25 9.69
CA ASP A 38 -4.33 13.18 8.92
C ASP A 38 -4.01 13.15 7.43
N PHE A 39 -4.04 11.96 6.84
CA PHE A 39 -3.73 11.70 5.45
C PHE A 39 -4.99 11.89 4.58
N GLY A 40 -4.96 12.86 3.69
CA GLY A 40 -6.10 13.29 2.88
C GLY A 40 -7.11 14.12 3.68
N CYS A 41 -6.59 15.05 4.49
CA CYS A 41 -7.36 15.85 5.44
C CYS A 41 -8.34 16.86 4.81
N GLY A 42 -8.34 17.02 3.47
CA GLY A 42 -9.18 18.00 2.78
C GLY A 42 -8.89 19.42 3.27
N PHE A 43 -9.92 20.13 3.78
CA PHE A 43 -9.77 21.47 4.36
C PHE A 43 -9.06 21.54 5.73
N GLY A 44 -8.65 20.39 6.29
CA GLY A 44 -7.86 20.32 7.52
C GLY A 44 -8.64 20.66 8.80
N ASN A 45 -9.98 20.50 8.79
CA ASN A 45 -10.82 20.86 9.93
C ASN A 45 -10.59 19.96 11.15
N ASP A 46 -10.45 18.65 10.94
CA ASP A 46 -10.15 17.70 12.02
C ASP A 46 -8.78 18.01 12.65
N VAL A 47 -7.77 18.28 11.82
CA VAL A 47 -6.43 18.72 12.26
C VAL A 47 -6.51 19.97 13.15
N LYS A 48 -7.18 21.04 12.68
CA LYS A 48 -7.33 22.29 13.45
C LYS A 48 -8.01 22.06 14.81
N LEU A 49 -9.05 21.24 14.86
CA LEU A 49 -9.79 20.95 16.08
C LEU A 49 -9.00 20.08 17.07
N LEU A 50 -8.25 19.10 16.57
CA LEU A 50 -7.38 18.26 17.38
C LEU A 50 -6.16 19.03 17.91
N GLN A 51 -5.58 19.93 17.13
CA GLN A 51 -4.51 20.83 17.59
C GLN A 51 -4.99 21.71 18.76
N LYS A 52 -6.20 22.25 18.70
CA LYS A 52 -6.82 23.00 19.81
C LYS A 52 -7.02 22.15 21.07
N LYS A 53 -7.13 20.84 20.93
CA LYS A 53 -7.21 19.87 22.03
C LYS A 53 -5.83 19.38 22.51
N GLY A 54 -4.73 19.90 21.96
CA GLY A 54 -3.36 19.60 22.38
C GLY A 54 -2.71 18.41 21.68
N PHE A 55 -3.29 17.88 20.60
CA PHE A 55 -2.69 16.78 19.84
C PHE A 55 -1.56 17.28 18.92
N ASP A 56 -0.44 16.55 18.87
CA ASP A 56 0.59 16.68 17.83
C ASP A 56 0.07 16.01 16.54
N ILE A 57 -0.65 16.78 15.73
CA ILE A 57 -1.25 16.30 14.47
C ILE A 57 -0.82 17.16 13.28
N THR A 58 -0.42 16.49 12.21
CA THR A 58 0.00 17.07 10.94
C THR A 58 -1.07 16.85 9.86
N ALA A 59 -1.29 17.86 9.02
CA ALA A 59 -2.17 17.79 7.85
C ALA A 59 -1.38 17.36 6.60
N TYR A 60 -1.93 16.44 5.82
CA TYR A 60 -1.51 16.20 4.44
C TYR A 60 -2.72 16.01 3.54
N ASP A 61 -2.73 16.66 2.38
CA ASP A 61 -3.72 16.47 1.34
C ASP A 61 -3.11 16.89 0.00
N PRO A 62 -3.14 16.05 -1.06
CA PRO A 62 -2.48 16.37 -2.33
C PRO A 62 -2.93 17.69 -2.98
N TYR A 63 -4.11 18.21 -2.64
CA TYR A 63 -4.64 19.45 -3.18
C TYR A 63 -4.53 20.62 -2.18
N TYR A 64 -5.05 20.44 -0.96
CA TYR A 64 -5.18 21.53 0.02
C TYR A 64 -3.94 21.71 0.90
N PHE A 65 -3.18 20.64 1.14
CA PHE A 65 -1.97 20.62 1.96
C PHE A 65 -0.87 19.80 1.27
N PRO A 66 -0.36 20.26 0.11
CA PRO A 66 0.39 19.43 -0.84
C PRO A 66 1.83 19.12 -0.40
N GLN A 67 2.28 19.66 0.73
CA GLN A 67 3.61 19.38 1.26
C GLN A 67 3.66 17.96 1.82
N TYR A 68 4.30 17.05 1.08
CA TYR A 68 4.46 15.66 1.52
C TYR A 68 5.25 15.60 2.85
N PRO A 69 4.80 14.82 3.86
CA PRO A 69 5.50 14.66 5.12
C PRO A 69 6.88 14.03 4.95
N LYS A 70 7.88 14.52 5.70
CA LYS A 70 9.26 13.99 5.66
C LYS A 70 9.60 13.05 6.82
N GLU A 71 8.68 12.91 7.76
CA GLU A 71 8.87 12.15 8.99
C GLU A 71 7.84 11.02 9.09
N LYS A 72 8.03 10.14 10.08
CA LYS A 72 7.13 9.04 10.36
C LYS A 72 6.23 9.33 11.56
N PHE A 73 5.06 8.70 11.57
CA PHE A 73 3.98 8.96 12.53
C PHE A 73 3.67 7.72 13.37
N ASP A 74 3.29 7.93 14.63
CA ASP A 74 2.85 6.87 15.54
C ASP A 74 1.41 6.44 15.20
N THR A 75 0.57 7.42 14.82
CA THR A 75 -0.80 7.21 14.35
C THR A 75 -1.02 7.89 13.00
N ILE A 76 -1.68 7.20 12.07
CA ILE A 76 -2.15 7.83 10.82
C ILE A 76 -3.65 7.61 10.70
N ILE A 77 -4.41 8.65 10.40
CA ILE A 77 -5.83 8.54 10.04
C ILE A 77 -6.00 8.84 8.56
N CYS A 78 -6.88 8.09 7.90
CA CYS A 78 -7.21 8.24 6.48
C CYS A 78 -8.72 8.13 6.34
N ILE A 79 -9.40 9.27 6.32
CA ILE A 79 -10.85 9.36 6.51
C ILE A 79 -11.54 9.59 5.17
N TYR A 80 -12.26 8.59 4.68
CA TYR A 80 -13.07 8.59 3.45
C TYR A 80 -12.32 8.84 2.13
N VAL A 81 -10.99 9.03 2.17
CA VAL A 81 -10.13 9.27 1.01
C VAL A 81 -10.26 8.15 -0.02
N LEU A 82 -10.20 6.89 0.42
CA LEU A 82 -10.21 5.73 -0.49
C LEU A 82 -11.51 5.63 -1.28
N ASN A 83 -12.63 6.12 -0.75
CA ASN A 83 -13.93 6.03 -1.42
C ASN A 83 -14.01 6.86 -2.70
N VAL A 84 -13.10 7.82 -2.91
CA VAL A 84 -13.10 8.71 -4.09
C VAL A 84 -11.92 8.46 -5.02
N LEU A 85 -11.25 7.31 -4.87
CA LEU A 85 -10.06 6.95 -5.64
C LEU A 85 -10.30 5.70 -6.46
N PHE A 86 -9.66 5.60 -7.63
CA PHE A 86 -9.58 4.34 -8.36
C PHE A 86 -8.66 3.34 -7.67
N THR A 87 -8.77 2.06 -8.01
CA THR A 87 -8.02 0.96 -7.37
C THR A 87 -6.50 1.19 -7.32
N GLU A 88 -5.91 1.73 -8.38
CA GLU A 88 -4.47 2.05 -8.42
C GLU A 88 -4.12 3.18 -7.44
N GLU A 89 -4.92 4.23 -7.39
CA GLU A 89 -4.72 5.36 -6.48
C GLU A 89 -4.92 4.92 -5.01
N GLN A 90 -5.90 4.05 -4.74
CA GLN A 90 -6.08 3.44 -3.42
C GLN A 90 -4.84 2.64 -3.01
N ALA A 91 -4.29 1.81 -3.91
CA ALA A 91 -3.08 1.06 -3.62
C ALA A 91 -1.89 1.98 -3.31
N ASN A 92 -1.74 3.09 -4.04
CA ASN A 92 -0.71 4.09 -3.76
C ASN A 92 -0.87 4.74 -2.38
N VAL A 93 -2.10 5.12 -1.99
CA VAL A 93 -2.38 5.66 -0.66
C VAL A 93 -2.03 4.66 0.45
N LEU A 94 -2.39 3.38 0.28
CA LEU A 94 -2.03 2.34 1.25
C LEU A 94 -0.50 2.20 1.39
N MET A 95 0.22 2.21 0.27
CA MET A 95 1.69 2.15 0.24
C MET A 95 2.36 3.37 0.86
N GLU A 96 1.82 4.58 0.64
CA GLU A 96 2.33 5.81 1.25
C GLU A 96 2.08 5.83 2.76
N ILE A 97 0.90 5.42 3.21
CA ILE A 97 0.60 5.33 4.65
C ILE A 97 1.51 4.29 5.31
N SER A 98 1.73 3.12 4.69
CA SER A 98 2.67 2.12 5.19
C SER A 98 4.09 2.69 5.33
N HIS A 99 4.55 3.49 4.36
CA HIS A 99 5.86 4.14 4.39
C HIS A 99 5.98 5.17 5.52
N LEU A 100 4.97 6.01 5.70
CA LEU A 100 4.92 7.09 6.69
C LEU A 100 4.66 6.58 8.12
N LEU A 101 4.19 5.35 8.29
CA LEU A 101 3.92 4.78 9.60
C LEU A 101 5.22 4.31 10.27
N LYS A 102 5.43 4.66 11.55
CA LYS A 102 6.52 4.11 12.36
C LYS A 102 6.33 2.60 12.58
N PRO A 103 7.41 1.82 12.73
CA PRO A 103 7.30 0.44 13.20
C PRO A 103 6.55 0.39 14.54
N GLY A 104 5.49 -0.42 14.61
CA GLY A 104 4.63 -0.55 15.79
C GLY A 104 3.50 0.48 15.88
N GLY A 105 3.51 1.50 15.01
CA GLY A 105 2.42 2.45 14.86
C GLY A 105 1.16 1.79 14.29
N LYS A 106 0.06 2.54 14.32
CA LYS A 106 -1.23 2.10 13.76
C LYS A 106 -1.77 3.12 12.76
N ALA A 107 -2.40 2.64 11.70
CA ALA A 107 -3.22 3.48 10.84
C ALA A 107 -4.70 3.10 10.94
N TYR A 108 -5.57 4.10 10.82
CA TYR A 108 -7.02 3.91 10.84
C TYR A 108 -7.64 4.41 9.54
N TYR A 109 -8.28 3.51 8.81
CA TYR A 109 -8.97 3.82 7.56
C TYR A 109 -10.47 3.86 7.82
N ALA A 110 -11.07 5.03 7.70
CA ALA A 110 -12.52 5.15 7.73
C ALA A 110 -13.06 5.13 6.31
N VAL A 111 -14.03 4.27 6.03
CA VAL A 111 -14.65 4.13 4.71
C VAL A 111 -16.16 4.22 4.82
N ARG A 112 -16.80 4.71 3.77
CA ARG A 112 -18.26 4.84 3.70
C ARG A 112 -18.96 3.49 3.49
N ARG A 113 -20.10 3.32 4.14
CA ARG A 113 -21.03 2.17 4.00
C ARG A 113 -22.37 2.56 3.39
N ASP A 114 -22.67 3.85 3.32
CA ASP A 114 -23.87 4.42 2.70
C ASP A 114 -23.79 4.61 1.17
N ILE A 115 -22.68 4.21 0.52
CA ILE A 115 -22.53 4.23 -0.94
C ILE A 115 -23.31 3.06 -1.55
N LYS A 116 -24.41 3.36 -2.25
CA LYS A 116 -25.30 2.35 -2.86
C LYS A 116 -24.86 1.87 -4.25
N LYS A 117 -24.19 2.73 -5.02
CA LYS A 117 -23.75 2.45 -6.40
C LYS A 117 -22.36 3.03 -6.61
N GLU A 118 -21.48 2.31 -7.31
CA GLU A 118 -20.17 2.81 -7.68
C GLU A 118 -20.20 3.58 -9.00
N GLY A 119 -19.26 4.50 -9.18
CA GLY A 119 -19.10 5.25 -10.42
C GLY A 119 -19.13 6.76 -10.24
N PHE A 120 -19.01 7.44 -11.38
CA PHE A 120 -19.12 8.89 -11.46
C PHE A 120 -20.53 9.36 -11.14
N ARG A 121 -20.61 10.45 -10.39
CA ARG A 121 -21.84 11.21 -10.12
C ARG A 121 -21.54 12.69 -10.15
N GLU A 122 -22.55 13.49 -10.45
CA GLU A 122 -22.42 14.93 -10.34
C GLU A 122 -22.35 15.35 -8.87
N HIS A 123 -21.33 16.12 -8.51
CA HIS A 123 -21.20 16.70 -7.18
C HIS A 123 -22.30 17.74 -6.96
N TYR A 124 -23.07 17.60 -5.87
CA TYR A 124 -24.27 18.41 -5.61
C TYR A 124 -24.02 19.93 -5.66
N ILE A 125 -22.93 20.39 -5.01
CA ILE A 125 -22.56 21.81 -4.93
C ILE A 125 -21.83 22.28 -6.20
N HIS A 126 -20.68 21.68 -6.51
CA HIS A 126 -19.80 22.15 -7.59
C HIS A 126 -20.24 21.80 -9.02
N LYS A 127 -21.24 20.93 -9.21
CA LYS A 127 -21.72 20.48 -10.53
C LYS A 127 -20.60 19.88 -11.40
N LYS A 128 -19.64 19.18 -10.77
CA LYS A 128 -18.52 18.48 -11.44
C LYS A 128 -18.65 16.97 -11.27
N PRO A 129 -18.17 16.16 -12.24
CA PRO A 129 -18.19 14.71 -12.11
C PRO A 129 -17.16 14.26 -11.06
N THR A 130 -17.61 13.53 -10.06
CA THR A 130 -16.77 12.94 -9.01
C THR A 130 -17.01 11.44 -8.95
N TYR A 131 -15.94 10.65 -8.85
CA TYR A 131 -16.04 9.21 -8.68
C TYR A 131 -16.23 8.84 -7.21
N GLN A 132 -17.09 7.85 -6.94
CA GLN A 132 -17.21 7.22 -5.63
C GLN A 132 -17.30 5.70 -5.78
N CYS A 133 -16.73 4.96 -4.84
CA CYS A 133 -16.70 3.51 -4.82
C CYS A 133 -16.86 2.94 -3.40
N ILE A 134 -17.22 1.66 -3.35
CA ILE A 134 -17.28 0.89 -2.12
C ILE A 134 -15.87 0.36 -1.83
N VAL A 135 -15.41 0.59 -0.60
CA VAL A 135 -14.08 0.14 -0.17
C VAL A 135 -14.24 -0.94 0.90
N LYS A 136 -13.61 -2.09 0.67
CA LYS A 136 -13.48 -3.18 1.65
C LYS A 136 -12.02 -3.52 1.79
N LEU A 137 -11.49 -3.43 3.01
CA LEU A 137 -10.09 -3.72 3.31
C LEU A 137 -10.00 -5.03 4.10
N PRO A 138 -8.98 -5.87 3.85
CA PRO A 138 -8.76 -7.13 4.57
C PRO A 138 -8.08 -6.87 5.93
N PHE A 139 -8.53 -5.84 6.65
CA PHE A 139 -7.98 -5.38 7.91
C PHE A 139 -8.99 -5.59 9.04
N GLN A 140 -8.55 -5.48 10.29
CA GLN A 140 -9.44 -5.63 11.43
C GLN A 140 -10.46 -4.49 11.46
N SER A 141 -11.74 -4.81 11.36
CA SER A 141 -12.83 -3.87 11.59
C SER A 141 -12.96 -3.59 13.09
N ILE A 142 -12.87 -2.32 13.48
CA ILE A 142 -12.94 -1.88 14.90
C ILE A 142 -14.18 -1.04 15.20
N GLN A 143 -14.89 -0.59 14.17
CA GLN A 143 -16.17 0.10 14.24
C GLN A 143 -16.91 -0.14 12.93
N LEU A 144 -18.18 -0.50 13.02
CA LEU A 144 -19.05 -0.68 11.86
C LEU A 144 -20.47 -0.25 12.24
N ASP A 145 -21.05 0.63 11.44
CA ASP A 145 -22.48 0.93 11.44
C ASP A 145 -23.00 1.09 9.99
N ASP A 146 -24.24 1.52 9.86
CA ASP A 146 -24.91 1.68 8.56
C ASP A 146 -24.27 2.77 7.67
N TYR A 147 -23.47 3.67 8.24
CA TYR A 147 -22.90 4.82 7.55
C TYR A 147 -21.40 4.67 7.26
N TYR A 148 -20.63 4.09 8.19
CA TYR A 148 -19.18 3.95 8.02
C TYR A 148 -18.60 2.70 8.70
N GLU A 149 -17.37 2.38 8.28
CA GLU A 149 -16.55 1.35 8.91
C GLU A 149 -15.13 1.88 9.12
N VAL A 150 -14.53 1.56 10.25
CA VAL A 150 -13.13 1.90 10.57
C VAL A 150 -12.31 0.61 10.65
N TYR A 151 -11.25 0.57 9.85
CA TYR A 151 -10.27 -0.50 9.86
C TYR A 151 -8.99 -0.10 10.58
N GLU A 152 -8.46 -0.97 11.44
CA GLU A 152 -7.13 -0.84 12.04
C GLU A 152 -6.08 -1.56 11.17
N TYR A 153 -5.01 -0.85 10.82
CA TYR A 153 -3.83 -1.37 10.12
C TYR A 153 -2.59 -1.28 10.98
N LYS A 154 -1.74 -2.31 10.85
CA LYS A 154 -0.36 -2.39 11.34
C LYS A 154 0.49 -2.98 10.23
N HIS A 155 1.80 -2.74 10.22
CA HIS A 155 2.68 -3.45 9.27
C HIS A 155 2.53 -4.97 9.39
N TYR A 156 2.54 -5.66 8.24
CA TYR A 156 2.29 -7.10 8.16
C TYR A 156 3.24 -7.94 9.05
N ASN A 157 4.51 -7.53 9.16
CA ASN A 157 5.53 -8.22 9.96
C ASN A 157 5.38 -8.05 11.47
N LEU A 158 4.48 -7.18 11.92
CA LEU A 158 4.18 -6.95 13.33
C LEU A 158 2.88 -7.63 13.77
N GLN A 159 2.31 -8.46 12.91
CA GLN A 159 1.08 -9.21 13.14
C GLN A 159 1.37 -10.71 13.12
N ARG A 160 0.52 -11.50 13.80
CA ARG A 160 0.48 -12.95 13.62
C ARG A 160 -0.47 -13.25 12.47
N ASN A 161 0.04 -13.65 11.32
CA ASN A 161 -0.77 -13.74 10.10
C ASN A 161 -1.22 -15.18 9.77
N SER A 162 -0.44 -16.20 10.14
CA SER A 162 -0.78 -17.59 9.87
C SER A 162 -0.24 -18.53 10.97
N SER A 163 -0.89 -19.67 11.14
CA SER A 163 -0.40 -20.76 12.01
C SER A 163 0.71 -21.60 11.36
N ASN A 164 1.00 -21.40 10.07
CA ASN A 164 2.04 -22.13 9.35
C ASN A 164 3.47 -21.61 9.63
N ASN A 165 4.47 -22.37 9.22
CA ASN A 165 5.89 -22.00 9.36
C ASN A 165 6.45 -21.22 8.15
N CYS A 166 5.58 -20.65 7.30
CA CYS A 166 6.03 -19.90 6.13
C CYS A 166 6.59 -18.55 6.56
N ILE A 167 7.86 -18.28 6.25
CA ILE A 167 8.53 -17.00 6.54
C ILE A 167 7.89 -15.82 5.81
N PHE A 168 7.19 -16.05 4.70
CA PHE A 168 6.47 -15.02 3.97
C PHE A 168 5.09 -14.74 4.57
N CYS A 169 4.46 -15.72 5.23
CA CYS A 169 3.25 -15.46 6.03
C CYS A 169 3.63 -14.79 7.35
N ASN A 170 4.70 -15.24 7.99
CA ASN A 170 5.14 -14.78 9.29
C ASN A 170 6.54 -14.16 9.19
N PRO A 171 6.69 -13.02 8.51
CA PRO A 171 7.99 -12.37 8.40
C PRO A 171 8.51 -11.93 9.76
N TYR A 172 9.83 -11.91 9.91
CA TYR A 172 10.47 -11.53 11.17
C TYR A 172 10.05 -10.12 11.60
N LYS A 173 9.81 -9.93 12.91
CA LYS A 173 9.37 -8.64 13.46
C LYS A 173 10.33 -7.48 13.17
N HIS A 174 11.62 -7.77 13.07
CA HIS A 174 12.67 -6.78 12.78
C HIS A 174 12.94 -6.61 11.28
N LEU A 175 12.22 -7.33 10.41
CA LEU A 175 12.31 -7.14 8.97
C LEU A 175 11.83 -5.74 8.60
N THR A 176 12.65 -5.01 7.85
CA THR A 176 12.22 -3.76 7.24
C THR A 176 11.33 -4.07 6.03
N VAL A 177 10.03 -3.81 6.17
CA VAL A 177 9.10 -3.81 5.03
C VAL A 177 9.35 -2.56 4.20
N LEU A 178 9.62 -2.73 2.90
CA LEU A 178 9.92 -1.62 1.99
C LEU A 178 8.65 -0.82 1.67
N THR A 179 7.56 -1.53 1.36
CA THR A 179 6.23 -0.97 1.16
C THR A 179 5.18 -2.07 1.25
N GLU A 180 3.93 -1.70 1.49
CA GLU A 180 2.82 -2.64 1.70
C GLU A 180 1.50 -2.08 1.17
N SER A 181 0.68 -2.95 0.58
CA SER A 181 -0.70 -2.65 0.19
C SER A 181 -1.69 -3.50 1.00
N ALA A 182 -2.97 -3.44 0.69
CA ALA A 182 -3.99 -4.27 1.35
C ALA A 182 -3.64 -5.76 1.32
N THR A 183 -3.16 -6.28 0.18
CA THR A 183 -3.03 -7.73 -0.08
C THR A 183 -1.62 -8.18 -0.47
N ALA A 184 -0.65 -7.27 -0.58
CA ALA A 184 0.74 -7.61 -0.87
C ALA A 184 1.70 -6.76 -0.03
N TYR A 185 2.95 -7.20 0.10
CA TYR A 185 4.03 -6.43 0.70
C TYR A 185 5.36 -6.71 -0.01
N ALA A 186 6.31 -5.78 0.12
CA ALA A 186 7.64 -5.89 -0.48
C ALA A 186 8.73 -5.87 0.60
N MET A 187 9.74 -6.72 0.42
CA MET A 187 10.89 -6.81 1.31
C MET A 187 12.17 -7.10 0.52
N PHE A 188 13.32 -6.68 1.04
CA PHE A 188 14.60 -7.11 0.47
C PHE A 188 14.78 -8.62 0.62
N ASP A 189 15.37 -9.25 -0.39
CA ASP A 189 15.76 -10.65 -0.32
C ASP A 189 16.94 -10.81 0.67
N GLY A 190 16.87 -11.82 1.53
CA GLY A 190 17.94 -12.15 2.49
C GLY A 190 19.20 -12.73 1.84
N TYR A 191 19.07 -13.24 0.61
CA TYR A 191 20.16 -13.75 -0.23
C TYR A 191 20.12 -13.04 -1.59
N PRO A 192 20.48 -11.75 -1.63
CA PRO A 192 20.30 -10.93 -2.82
C PRO A 192 21.19 -11.40 -3.98
N VAL A 193 20.59 -11.63 -5.16
CA VAL A 193 21.32 -11.94 -6.39
C VAL A 193 22.13 -10.73 -6.85
N SER A 194 21.62 -9.52 -6.59
CA SER A 194 22.29 -8.24 -6.83
C SER A 194 21.86 -7.22 -5.79
N LYS A 195 22.63 -6.12 -5.68
CA LYS A 195 22.31 -5.02 -4.77
C LYS A 195 20.91 -4.47 -5.06
N GLY A 196 20.04 -4.51 -4.05
CA GLY A 196 18.64 -4.06 -4.15
C GLY A 196 17.65 -5.13 -4.61
N HIS A 197 18.01 -6.43 -4.60
CA HIS A 197 17.07 -7.52 -4.88
C HIS A 197 15.89 -7.48 -3.88
N VAL A 198 14.67 -7.33 -4.40
CA VAL A 198 13.42 -7.25 -3.63
C VAL A 198 12.46 -8.35 -4.05
N LEU A 199 11.70 -8.85 -3.08
CA LEU A 199 10.58 -9.76 -3.26
C LEU A 199 9.28 -9.00 -3.04
N VAL A 200 8.35 -9.11 -3.99
CA VAL A 200 6.93 -8.73 -3.82
C VAL A 200 6.12 -9.99 -3.53
N ILE A 201 5.41 -9.98 -2.41
CA ILE A 201 4.78 -11.17 -1.84
C ILE A 201 3.30 -10.88 -1.59
N PRO A 202 2.36 -11.68 -2.11
CA PRO A 202 0.97 -11.62 -1.70
C PRO A 202 0.85 -12.09 -0.26
N LYS A 203 0.01 -11.43 0.54
CA LYS A 203 -0.24 -11.83 1.94
C LYS A 203 -0.97 -13.17 2.03
N ARG A 204 -1.73 -13.54 0.99
CA ARG A 204 -2.35 -14.86 0.88
C ARG A 204 -1.28 -15.91 0.61
N HIS A 205 -1.33 -17.01 1.36
CA HIS A 205 -0.46 -18.16 1.14
C HIS A 205 -0.95 -18.98 -0.06
N VAL A 206 -0.31 -18.79 -1.21
CA VAL A 206 -0.55 -19.57 -2.42
C VAL A 206 0.78 -19.84 -3.07
N SER A 207 1.11 -21.10 -3.37
CA SER A 207 2.38 -21.46 -4.00
C SER A 207 2.46 -21.08 -5.47
N ASN A 208 1.33 -21.13 -6.17
CA ASN A 208 1.23 -20.90 -7.60
C ASN A 208 0.60 -19.52 -7.89
N TYR A 209 1.35 -18.64 -8.56
CA TYR A 209 0.86 -17.30 -8.92
C TYR A 209 -0.46 -17.33 -9.70
N PHE A 210 -0.65 -18.33 -10.57
CA PHE A 210 -1.83 -18.43 -11.42
C PHE A 210 -3.13 -18.73 -10.64
N GLU A 211 -3.01 -19.15 -9.38
CA GLU A 211 -4.14 -19.38 -8.48
C GLU A 211 -4.53 -18.12 -7.68
N LEU A 212 -3.74 -17.04 -7.75
CA LEU A 212 -4.10 -15.78 -7.12
C LEU A 212 -5.32 -15.15 -7.82
N PRO A 213 -6.30 -14.61 -7.05
CA PRO A 213 -7.34 -13.78 -7.63
C PRO A 213 -6.76 -12.61 -8.42
N PHE A 214 -7.39 -12.21 -9.53
CA PHE A 214 -6.90 -11.13 -10.39
C PHE A 214 -6.66 -9.80 -9.65
N LYS A 215 -7.46 -9.52 -8.61
CA LYS A 215 -7.25 -8.35 -7.74
C LYS A 215 -5.92 -8.42 -6.97
N GLU A 216 -5.56 -9.60 -6.46
CA GLU A 216 -4.29 -9.81 -5.75
C GLU A 216 -3.10 -9.81 -6.72
N GLN A 217 -3.26 -10.39 -7.91
CA GLN A 217 -2.26 -10.28 -8.99
C GLN A 217 -2.01 -8.80 -9.35
N SER A 218 -3.08 -8.03 -9.55
CA SER A 218 -2.98 -6.60 -9.85
C SER A 218 -2.30 -5.82 -8.73
N ALA A 219 -2.62 -6.11 -7.46
CA ALA A 219 -1.97 -5.50 -6.31
C ALA A 219 -0.45 -5.80 -6.26
N CYS A 220 -0.04 -7.02 -6.62
CA CYS A 220 1.38 -7.37 -6.73
C CYS A 220 2.07 -6.56 -7.83
N TRP A 221 1.48 -6.43 -9.02
CA TRP A 221 2.09 -5.67 -10.12
C TRP A 221 2.13 -4.15 -9.88
N LEU A 222 1.12 -3.59 -9.22
CA LEU A 222 1.17 -2.20 -8.76
C LEU A 222 2.33 -1.98 -7.78
N MET A 223 2.55 -2.95 -6.88
CA MET A 223 3.69 -2.93 -5.97
C MET A 223 5.02 -3.09 -6.68
N VAL A 224 5.12 -3.96 -7.70
CA VAL A 224 6.33 -4.09 -8.54
C VAL A 224 6.71 -2.75 -9.14
N ASN A 225 5.75 -2.01 -9.69
CA ASN A 225 6.00 -0.66 -10.25
C ASN A 225 6.49 0.32 -9.17
N LYS A 226 5.86 0.31 -7.98
CA LYS A 226 6.29 1.17 -6.86
C LYS A 226 7.71 0.84 -6.40
N VAL A 227 8.01 -0.44 -6.24
CA VAL A 227 9.35 -0.92 -5.84
C VAL A 227 10.38 -0.56 -6.89
N GLN A 228 10.09 -0.75 -8.18
CA GLN A 228 11.02 -0.37 -9.26
C GLN A 228 11.36 1.13 -9.21
N ALA A 229 10.38 1.99 -8.92
CA ALA A 229 10.61 3.43 -8.77
C ALA A 229 11.50 3.74 -7.55
N ILE A 230 11.25 3.09 -6.41
CA ILE A 230 12.08 3.21 -5.20
C ILE A 230 13.52 2.78 -5.51
N LEU A 231 13.69 1.59 -6.09
CA LEU A 231 15.02 1.04 -6.40
C LEU A 231 15.78 1.89 -7.42
N SER A 232 15.07 2.52 -8.36
CA SER A 232 15.68 3.44 -9.33
C SER A 232 16.26 4.68 -8.67
N GLN A 233 15.58 5.21 -7.65
CA GLN A 233 16.04 6.38 -6.91
C GLN A 233 17.17 6.03 -5.93
N GLU A 234 17.07 4.89 -5.24
CA GLU A 234 18.00 4.52 -4.18
C GLU A 234 19.30 3.89 -4.71
N PHE A 235 19.23 3.13 -5.80
CA PHE A 235 20.35 2.31 -6.27
C PHE A 235 20.84 2.66 -7.67
N ALA A 236 20.09 3.44 -8.45
CA ALA A 236 20.41 3.82 -9.83
C ALA A 236 20.90 2.66 -10.73
N PRO A 237 20.16 1.54 -10.81
CA PRO A 237 20.56 0.41 -11.66
C PRO A 237 20.43 0.73 -13.15
N ASP A 238 21.22 0.05 -13.98
CA ASP A 238 21.16 0.14 -15.45
C ASP A 238 20.02 -0.68 -16.07
N GLY A 239 19.35 -1.54 -15.29
CA GLY A 239 18.22 -2.34 -15.74
C GLY A 239 17.59 -3.18 -14.64
N PHE A 240 16.62 -4.02 -15.00
CA PHE A 240 15.94 -4.92 -14.07
C PHE A 240 15.66 -6.28 -14.72
N ASN A 241 15.74 -7.35 -13.93
CA ASN A 241 15.00 -8.57 -14.21
C ASN A 241 13.85 -8.69 -13.24
N VAL A 242 12.66 -8.98 -13.77
CA VAL A 242 11.45 -9.19 -12.98
C VAL A 242 10.88 -10.55 -13.37
N GLY A 243 10.58 -11.38 -12.38
CA GLY A 243 10.11 -12.74 -12.65
C GLY A 243 9.67 -13.50 -11.41
N MET A 244 9.16 -14.70 -11.62
CA MET A 244 8.71 -15.60 -10.57
C MET A 244 9.02 -17.04 -10.98
N ASN A 245 9.32 -17.88 -10.00
CA ASN A 245 9.47 -19.32 -10.20
C ASN A 245 8.20 -20.01 -9.71
N ILE A 246 7.67 -20.96 -10.49
CA ILE A 246 6.43 -21.67 -10.17
C ILE A 246 6.71 -23.17 -10.19
N ASN A 247 6.53 -23.81 -9.04
CA ASN A 247 6.93 -25.18 -8.74
C ASN A 247 8.45 -25.39 -8.59
N ARG A 248 8.81 -26.50 -7.94
CA ARG A 248 10.19 -26.83 -7.58
C ARG A 248 11.12 -26.90 -8.78
N ASP A 249 10.69 -27.51 -9.88
CA ASP A 249 11.51 -27.70 -11.09
C ASP A 249 11.79 -26.38 -11.82
N ALA A 250 11.00 -25.33 -11.58
CA ALA A 250 11.29 -23.97 -12.04
C ALA A 250 12.18 -23.19 -11.06
N GLY A 251 12.67 -23.81 -9.99
CA GLY A 251 13.51 -23.18 -8.97
C GLY A 251 12.74 -22.47 -7.86
N GLN A 252 11.47 -22.82 -7.62
CA GLN A 252 10.72 -22.29 -6.47
C GLN A 252 11.12 -23.04 -5.18
N ASN A 253 11.84 -22.36 -4.29
CA ASN A 253 12.28 -22.94 -3.01
C ASN A 253 11.24 -22.76 -1.90
N MET A 254 10.70 -21.55 -1.74
CA MET A 254 9.60 -21.27 -0.82
C MET A 254 8.28 -21.45 -1.56
N MET A 255 7.43 -22.38 -1.11
CA MET A 255 6.14 -22.68 -1.73
C MET A 255 5.07 -21.63 -1.37
N HIS A 256 5.42 -20.37 -1.58
CA HIS A 256 4.57 -19.18 -1.47
C HIS A 256 5.03 -18.25 -2.59
N THR A 257 4.08 -17.81 -3.41
CA THR A 257 4.30 -16.93 -4.57
C THR A 257 5.16 -15.72 -4.18
N SER A 258 6.21 -15.46 -4.94
CA SER A 258 7.02 -14.25 -4.83
C SER A 258 7.41 -13.76 -6.21
N ILE A 259 7.29 -12.45 -6.43
CA ILE A 259 7.79 -11.79 -7.63
C ILE A 259 9.14 -11.17 -7.27
N HIS A 260 10.19 -11.63 -7.93
CA HIS A 260 11.53 -11.10 -7.80
C HIS A 260 11.67 -9.83 -8.64
N ILE A 261 12.29 -8.81 -8.07
CA ILE A 261 12.72 -7.59 -8.75
C ILE A 261 14.21 -7.46 -8.48
N ILE A 262 15.01 -7.73 -9.51
CA ILE A 262 16.46 -7.85 -9.42
C ILE A 262 17.07 -6.68 -10.20
N PRO A 263 17.60 -5.64 -9.55
CA PRO A 263 18.35 -4.58 -10.20
C PRO A 263 19.57 -5.13 -10.95
N ARG A 264 19.90 -4.57 -12.11
CA ARG A 264 21.00 -5.00 -12.97
C ARG A 264 21.96 -3.82 -13.18
N TYR A 265 23.25 -4.11 -13.22
CA TYR A 265 24.30 -3.08 -13.32
C TYR A 265 25.26 -3.47 -14.43
N LYS A 266 25.74 -2.48 -15.20
CA LYS A 266 26.75 -2.73 -16.24
C LYS A 266 27.96 -3.45 -15.64
N GLY A 267 28.38 -4.53 -16.33
CA GLY A 267 29.50 -5.36 -15.90
C GLY A 267 29.12 -6.53 -14.99
N ASP A 268 27.85 -6.68 -14.60
CA ASP A 268 27.39 -7.92 -13.97
C ASP A 268 27.44 -9.12 -14.95
N THR A 269 27.54 -10.33 -14.41
CA THR A 269 27.88 -11.57 -15.13
C THR A 269 26.85 -12.01 -16.17
N VAL A 270 25.73 -11.31 -16.26
CA VAL A 270 24.65 -11.57 -17.20
C VAL A 270 24.76 -10.55 -18.33
N GLY A 271 25.73 -10.79 -19.23
CA GLY A 271 25.99 -9.92 -20.40
C GLY A 271 24.78 -9.73 -21.32
N ALA A 272 24.89 -8.87 -22.34
CA ALA A 272 23.77 -8.42 -23.20
C ALA A 272 22.93 -9.53 -23.88
N LYS A 273 23.47 -10.75 -24.00
CA LYS A 273 22.77 -11.94 -24.54
C LYS A 273 22.22 -12.89 -23.45
N GLY A 274 22.46 -12.59 -22.18
CA GLY A 274 21.96 -13.32 -21.01
C GLY A 274 20.61 -12.81 -20.50
N GLY A 275 20.24 -13.25 -19.30
CA GLY A 275 19.00 -12.88 -18.60
C GLY A 275 18.09 -14.09 -18.45
N ILE A 276 16.77 -13.87 -18.54
CA ILE A 276 15.74 -14.93 -18.44
C ILE A 276 16.00 -16.06 -19.46
N ARG A 277 16.67 -15.79 -20.58
CA ARG A 277 17.02 -16.79 -21.60
C ARG A 277 18.06 -17.82 -21.13
N ASN A 278 18.79 -17.56 -20.05
CA ASN A 278 19.81 -18.47 -19.52
C ASN A 278 19.30 -19.34 -18.34
N VAL A 279 17.98 -19.39 -18.11
CA VAL A 279 17.39 -20.27 -17.08
C VAL A 279 17.59 -21.75 -17.40
N ILE A 280 17.71 -22.08 -18.70
CA ILE A 280 18.11 -23.42 -19.14
C ILE A 280 19.62 -23.40 -19.33
N PRO A 281 20.39 -24.26 -18.64
CA PRO A 281 21.82 -24.43 -18.92
C PRO A 281 21.99 -24.70 -20.41
N ARG A 282 22.91 -23.99 -21.07
CA ARG A 282 23.26 -24.36 -22.45
C ARG A 282 23.70 -25.82 -22.41
N LYS A 283 23.16 -26.65 -23.31
CA LYS A 283 23.74 -27.97 -23.57
C LYS A 283 25.22 -27.72 -23.79
N ASN A 284 26.08 -28.31 -22.95
CA ASN A 284 27.48 -28.45 -23.29
C ASN A 284 27.48 -29.07 -24.69
N SER A 285 27.94 -28.31 -25.68
CA SER A 285 28.24 -28.86 -26.99
C SER A 285 29.30 -29.93 -26.75
N LEU A 286 28.86 -31.19 -26.79
CA LEU A 286 29.74 -32.35 -26.94
C LEU A 286 30.59 -32.17 -28.20
#